data_AF-A0A7Y0YBS8-F1
#
_entry.id   AF-A0A7Y0YBS8-F1
#
_cell.length_a   1.000
_cell.length_b   1.000
_cell.length_c   1.000
_cell.angle_alpha   90.00
_cell.angle_beta   90.00
_cell.angle_gamma   90.00
#
_symmetry.space_group_name_H-M   'P 1'
#
loop_
_entity.id
_entity.type
_entity.pdbx_description
1 polymer ?
#
loop_
_entity_poly.entity_id
_entity_poly.type
_entity_poly.pdbx_seq_one_letter_code
_entity_poly.pdbx_strand_id
1 'polypeptide(L)' 'MNTHQLVVGALIVAKEVKHMGRNRKQTSAKVVSKASKILTDGRYGKDSKSVAASALAQTKPSKRSK' A
#
# COMPACT_ATOMS: atom_id res chain seq x y z
N MET A 1 -10.52 2.98 38.79
CA MET A 1 -9.81 3.02 37.50
C MET A 1 -10.36 4.20 36.71
N ASN A 2 -9.55 5.24 36.48
CA ASN A 2 -10.02 6.45 35.82
C ASN A 2 -10.43 6.11 34.38
N THR A 3 -11.61 6.57 33.98
CA THR A 3 -12.22 6.39 32.65
C THR A 3 -11.25 6.73 31.52
N HIS A 4 -10.37 7.70 31.72
CA HIS A 4 -9.30 8.07 30.79
C HIS A 4 -8.29 6.94 30.52
N GLN A 5 -7.86 6.19 31.54
CA GLN A 5 -6.89 5.11 31.38
C GLN A 5 -7.50 3.92 30.61
N LEU A 6 -8.80 3.67 30.81
CA LEU A 6 -9.55 2.64 30.08
C LEU A 6 -9.72 3.00 28.60
N VAL A 7 -10.08 4.25 28.30
CA VAL A 7 -10.25 4.74 26.91
C VAL A 7 -8.91 4.76 26.16
N VAL A 8 -7.83 5.23 26.80
CA VAL A 8 -6.48 5.23 26.20
C VAL A 8 -6.00 3.80 25.95
N GLY A 9 -6.20 2.88 26.91
CA GLY A 9 -5.86 1.47 26.74
C GLY A 9 -6.61 0.81 25.58
N ALA A 10 -7.93 1.02 25.47
CA ALA A 10 -8.73 0.50 24.37
C ALA A 10 -8.30 1.06 23.00
N LEU A 11 -7.95 2.35 22.93
CA LEU A 11 -7.48 2.98 21.69
C LEU A 11 -6.13 2.40 21.23
N ILE A 12 -5.21 2.14 22.14
CA ILE A 12 -3.90 1.56 21.83
C ILE A 12 -4.08 0.15 21.28
N VAL A 13 -4.87 -0.69 21.95
CA VAL A 13 -5.16 -2.05 21.49
C VAL A 13 -5.85 -2.05 20.12
N ALA A 14 -6.85 -1.19 19.91
CA ALA A 14 -7.52 -1.07 18.61
C ALA A 14 -6.56 -0.61 17.50
N LYS A 15 -5.59 0.25 17.83
CA LYS A 15 -4.57 0.70 16.89
C LYS A 15 -3.59 -0.42 16.57
N GLU A 16 -3.13 -1.18 17.56
CA GLU A 16 -2.25 -2.36 17.37
C GLU A 16 -2.91 -3.40 16.47
N VAL A 17 -4.17 -3.77 16.75
CA VAL A 17 -4.94 -4.75 15.94
C VAL A 17 -5.07 -4.29 14.48
N LYS A 18 -5.26 -3.00 14.24
CA LYS A 18 -5.34 -2.42 12.88
C LYS A 18 -4.04 -2.55 12.08
N HIS A 19 -2.90 -2.76 12.73
CA HIS A 19 -1.59 -2.88 12.06
C HIS A 19 -1.15 -4.34 11.85
N MET A 20 -1.60 -5.29 12.68
CA MET A 20 -1.12 -6.68 12.64
C MET A 20 -1.44 -7.48 11.35
N GLY A 21 -2.36 -7.01 10.49
CA GLY A 21 -2.67 -7.64 9.19
C GLY A 21 -2.16 -6.90 7.95
N ARG A 22 -1.50 -5.74 8.12
CA ARG A 22 -1.16 -4.86 6.98
C ARG A 22 0.29 -5.04 6.53
N ASN A 23 0.48 -5.57 5.32
CA ASN A 23 1.80 -5.60 4.68
C ASN A 23 2.25 -4.17 4.31
N ARG A 24 3.35 -3.72 4.92
CA ARG A 24 3.95 -2.39 4.72
C ARG A 24 5.04 -2.36 3.64
N LYS A 25 5.41 -3.51 3.06
CA LYS A 25 6.38 -3.57 1.95
C LYS A 25 5.75 -2.89 0.73
N GLN A 26 6.54 -2.13 0.00
CA GLN A 26 6.08 -1.35 -1.15
C GLN A 26 7.03 -1.54 -2.33
N THR A 27 6.50 -1.43 -3.53
CA THR A 27 7.29 -1.51 -4.77
C THR A 27 8.19 -0.28 -4.89
N SER A 28 9.45 -0.48 -5.27
CA SER A 28 10.40 0.63 -5.46
C SER A 28 10.02 1.49 -6.66
N ALA A 29 10.36 2.78 -6.62
CA ALA A 29 10.05 3.73 -7.68
C ALA A 29 10.56 3.28 -9.07
N LYS A 30 11.74 2.66 -9.13
CA LYS A 30 12.31 2.14 -10.38
C LYS A 30 11.43 1.05 -11.02
N VAL A 31 10.86 0.16 -10.20
CA VAL A 31 9.99 -0.92 -10.67
C VAL A 31 8.62 -0.36 -11.08
N VAL A 32 8.09 0.59 -10.32
CA VAL A 32 6.84 1.31 -10.65
C VAL A 32 6.93 2.00 -12.02
N SER A 33 8.05 2.70 -12.30
CA SER A 33 8.26 3.35 -13.59
C SER A 33 8.31 2.35 -14.75
N LYS A 34 8.87 1.16 -14.55
CA LYS A 34 8.88 0.10 -15.57
C LYS A 34 7.49 -0.51 -15.76
N ALA A 35 6.78 -0.77 -14.68
CA ALA A 35 5.40 -1.31 -14.72
C ALA A 35 4.44 -0.36 -15.44
N SER A 36 4.55 0.95 -15.20
CA SER A 36 3.77 1.96 -15.92
C SER A 36 3.99 1.88 -17.44
N LYS A 37 5.25 1.78 -17.88
CA LYS A 37 5.60 1.61 -19.30
C LYS A 37 5.00 0.34 -19.89
N ILE A 38 5.10 -0.79 -19.18
CA ILE A 38 4.54 -2.08 -19.62
C ILE A 38 3.02 -1.99 -19.79
N LEU A 39 2.33 -1.25 -18.91
CA LEU A 39 0.88 -1.11 -18.96
C LEU A 39 0.41 -0.32 -20.19
N THR A 40 1.14 0.73 -20.56
CA THR A 40 0.81 1.61 -21.70
C THR A 40 1.35 1.12 -23.03
N ASP A 41 2.37 0.25 -23.02
CA ASP A 41 3.02 -0.23 -24.24
C ASP A 41 2.16 -1.33 -24.92
N GLY A 42 1.83 -1.09 -26.19
CA GLY A 42 1.00 -1.97 -27.01
C GLY A 42 1.63 -3.33 -27.31
N ARG A 43 2.94 -3.48 -27.13
CA ARG A 43 3.69 -4.72 -27.41
C ARG A 43 3.48 -5.80 -26.35
N TYR A 44 3.02 -5.43 -25.14
CA TYR A 44 2.81 -6.39 -24.05
C TYR A 44 1.39 -6.95 -24.02
N GLY A 45 1.30 -8.26 -23.79
CA GLY A 45 0.06 -9.00 -23.65
C GLY A 45 -0.66 -8.80 -22.31
N LYS A 46 -1.84 -9.40 -22.17
CA LYS A 46 -2.74 -9.28 -21.02
C LYS A 46 -2.07 -9.67 -19.69
N ASP A 47 -1.31 -10.75 -19.68
CA ASP A 47 -0.71 -11.28 -18.45
C ASP A 47 0.39 -10.35 -17.91
N SER A 48 1.26 -9.84 -18.81
CA SER A 48 2.29 -8.87 -18.45
C SER A 48 1.67 -7.58 -17.90
N LYS A 49 0.58 -7.12 -18.49
CA LYS A 49 -0.16 -5.94 -18.03
C LYS A 49 -0.83 -6.17 -16.67
N SER A 50 -1.36 -7.37 -16.43
CA SER A 50 -1.93 -7.76 -15.14
C SER A 50 -0.89 -7.75 -14.03
N VAL A 51 0.30 -8.33 -14.27
CA VAL A 51 1.40 -8.32 -13.30
C VAL A 51 1.90 -6.89 -13.05
N ALA A 52 2.03 -6.07 -14.09
CA ALA A 52 2.40 -4.67 -13.96
C ALA A 52 1.38 -3.87 -13.13
N ALA A 53 0.09 -4.09 -13.34
CA ALA A 53 -0.97 -3.46 -12.55
C ALA A 53 -0.87 -3.83 -11.06
N SER A 54 -0.64 -5.11 -10.74
CA SER A 54 -0.42 -5.56 -9.36
C SER A 54 0.79 -4.86 -8.70
N ALA A 55 1.89 -4.66 -9.45
CA ALA A 55 3.06 -3.96 -8.96
C ALA A 55 2.79 -2.47 -8.68
N LEU A 56 1.97 -1.82 -9.51
CA LEU A 56 1.52 -0.43 -9.32
C LEU A 56 0.62 -0.27 -8.10
N ALA A 57 -0.28 -1.23 -7.85
CA ALA A 57 -1.17 -1.19 -6.69
C ALA A 57 -0.42 -1.24 -5.33
N GLN A 58 0.79 -1.80 -5.33
CA GLN A 58 1.68 -1.88 -4.17
C GLN A 58 2.68 -0.71 -4.08
N THR A 59 2.50 0.33 -4.90
CA THR A 59 3.36 1.52 -4.86
C THR A 59 3.11 2.36 -3.61
N LYS A 60 4.16 3.01 -3.12
CA LYS A 60 4.04 3.94 -2.00
C LYS A 60 3.18 5.13 -2.42
N PRO A 61 2.14 5.51 -1.65
CA PRO A 61 1.36 6.69 -1.94
C PRO A 61 2.26 7.94 -1.87
N SER A 62 2.18 8.80 -2.88
CA SER A 62 2.88 10.09 -2.83
C SER A 62 2.24 10.96 -1.74
N LYS A 63 3.04 11.59 -0.88
CA LYS A 63 2.56 12.64 0.04
C LYS A 63 2.21 13.93 -0.73
N ARG A 64 1.40 13.86 -1.79
CA ARG A 64 0.72 15.05 -2.28
C ARG A 64 -0.49 15.26 -1.37
N SER A 65 -0.35 16.20 -0.45
CA SER A 65 -1.50 16.82 0.22
C SER A 65 -2.40 17.36 -0.90
N LYS A 66 -3.62 16.84 -0.97
CA LYS A 66 -4.66 17.38 -1.84
C LYS A 66 -5.26 18.62 -1.19
#